data_AF-Q5DEP2-F1
#
_entry.id   AF-Q5DEP2-F1
#
_cell.length_a   1.000
_cell.length_b   1.000
_cell.length_c   1.000
_cell.angle_alpha   90.00
_cell.angle_beta   90.00
_cell.angle_gamma   90.00
#
_symmetry.space_group_name_H-M   'P 1'
#
loop_
_entity.id
_entity.type
_entity.pdbx_description
1 polymer ?
#
loop_
_entity_poly.entity_id
_entity_poly.type
_entity_poly.pdbx_seq_one_letter_code
_entity_poly.pdbx_strand_id
1 'polypeptide(L)'
;MSSDELKQSFLSFCNFVKKSSTTATDKTIKKICTDCQIYSKKLDANRIDIEFRGHIGSTKRDVDFPGFVSFLEGRLAKVYAAANGMEQEEAVIELKRKIAEASPAIHGGTKISSDPTTSRLTDVKTFTGSHKERFDAQTGKGLGKAGRVDPKPYFTTSGISTPRK
;
A
#
# COMPACT_ATOMS: atom_id res chain seq x y z
N MET A 1 7.58 13.38 21.92
CA MET A 1 7.11 12.37 20.94
C MET A 1 6.15 11.47 21.68
N SER A 2 4.85 11.67 21.48
CA SER A 2 3.83 11.00 22.28
C SER A 2 3.73 9.54 21.86
N SER A 3 3.69 8.62 22.83
CA SER A 3 3.57 7.16 22.57
C SER A 3 2.39 6.80 21.67
N ASP A 4 1.37 7.67 21.61
CA ASP A 4 0.20 7.52 20.74
C ASP A 4 0.53 7.67 19.25
N GLU A 5 1.43 8.57 18.87
CA GLU A 5 1.83 8.77 17.46
C GLU A 5 2.57 7.53 16.94
N LEU A 6 3.47 6.99 17.76
CA LEU A 6 4.19 5.75 17.45
C LEU A 6 3.22 4.58 17.25
N LYS A 7 2.18 4.49 18.10
CA LYS A 7 1.15 3.45 17.98
C LYS A 7 0.33 3.61 16.72
N GLN A 8 -0.06 4.84 16.36
CA GLN A 8 -0.81 5.12 15.13
C GLN A 8 0.00 4.76 13.88
N SER A 9 1.29 5.14 13.84
CA SER A 9 2.19 4.75 12.76
C SER A 9 2.32 3.23 12.66
N PHE A 10 2.57 2.54 13.78
CA PHE A 10 2.65 1.08 13.82
C PHE A 10 1.39 0.40 13.26
N LEU A 11 0.19 0.84 13.67
CA LEU A 11 -1.07 0.31 13.16
C LEU A 11 -1.27 0.60 11.67
N SER A 12 -0.82 1.76 11.20
CA SER A 12 -0.85 2.12 9.78
C SER A 12 0.00 1.16 8.94
N PHE A 13 1.22 0.83 9.41
CA PHE A 13 2.07 -0.17 8.78
C PHE A 13 1.46 -1.58 8.80
N CYS A 14 0.88 -1.99 9.93
CA CYS A 14 0.21 -3.29 10.04
C CYS A 14 -0.94 -3.41 9.04
N ASN A 15 -1.81 -2.41 9.00
CA ASN A 15 -2.94 -2.36 8.06
C ASN A 15 -2.51 -2.30 6.59
N PHE A 16 -1.39 -1.64 6.29
CA PHE A 16 -0.84 -1.57 4.93
C PHE A 16 -0.35 -2.92 4.43
N VAL A 17 0.36 -3.69 5.27
CA VAL A 17 0.88 -5.01 4.88
C VAL A 17 -0.22 -6.07 4.87
N LYS A 18 -1.10 -6.06 5.87
CA LYS A 18 -2.26 -6.93 5.95
C LYS A 18 -3.45 -6.10 6.40
N LYS A 19 -4.44 -5.96 5.51
CA LYS A 19 -5.66 -5.21 5.79
C LYS A 19 -6.27 -5.65 7.12
N SER A 20 -6.65 -4.68 7.95
CA SER A 20 -7.21 -4.84 9.30
C SER A 20 -6.32 -5.61 10.30
N SER A 21 -5.02 -5.71 10.06
CA SER A 21 -4.09 -6.32 11.02
C SER A 21 -3.66 -5.33 12.09
N THR A 22 -3.62 -5.81 13.34
CA THR A 22 -3.15 -5.05 14.53
C THR A 22 -1.80 -5.55 15.05
N THR A 23 -1.22 -6.56 14.40
CA THR A 23 0.04 -7.21 14.80
C THR A 23 1.07 -7.08 13.67
N ALA A 24 2.35 -6.99 14.03
CA ALA A 24 3.44 -6.87 13.07
C ALA A 24 4.10 -8.23 12.85
N THR A 25 4.16 -8.64 11.58
CA THR A 25 4.93 -9.80 11.12
C THR A 25 6.34 -9.39 10.70
N ASP A 26 7.19 -10.35 10.35
CA ASP A 26 8.51 -10.11 9.73
C ASP A 26 8.43 -9.16 8.52
N LYS A 27 7.37 -9.31 7.70
CA LYS A 27 7.10 -8.44 6.55
C LYS A 27 6.77 -7.01 6.98
N THR A 28 5.99 -6.85 8.04
CA THR A 28 5.65 -5.54 8.60
C THR A 28 6.90 -4.85 9.16
N ILE A 29 7.76 -5.58 9.87
CA ILE A 29 9.02 -5.03 10.39
C ILE A 29 9.95 -4.64 9.24
N LYS A 30 10.13 -5.50 8.25
CA LYS A 30 10.91 -5.18 7.04
C LYS A 30 10.38 -3.93 6.35
N LYS A 31 9.05 -3.76 6.28
CA LYS A 31 8.41 -2.58 5.69
C LYS A 31 8.72 -1.32 6.49
N ILE A 32 8.54 -1.36 7.81
CA ILE A 32 8.88 -0.25 8.73
C ILE A 32 10.35 0.13 8.55
N CYS A 33 11.27 -0.83 8.58
CA CYS A 33 12.71 -0.56 8.45
C CYS A 33 13.10 0.02 7.09
N THR A 34 12.41 -0.39 6.01
CA THR A 34 12.63 0.16 4.66
C THR A 34 12.15 1.61 4.57
N ASP A 35 10.90 1.85 4.96
CA ASP A 35 10.24 3.14 4.80
C ASP A 35 10.83 4.18 5.76
N CYS A 36 11.24 3.77 6.96
CA CYS A 36 11.92 4.61 7.94
C CYS A 36 13.43 4.77 7.68
N GLN A 37 13.97 4.18 6.60
CA GLN A 37 15.40 4.24 6.25
C GLN A 37 16.32 3.83 7.41
N ILE A 38 15.98 2.73 8.10
CA ILE A 38 16.74 2.20 9.25
C ILE A 38 17.98 1.42 8.79
N TYR A 39 17.95 0.87 7.58
CA TYR A 39 19.04 0.08 7.05
C TYR A 39 20.32 0.91 6.83
N SER A 40 21.46 0.29 7.12
CA SER A 40 22.79 0.85 6.87
C SER A 40 23.71 -0.23 6.32
N LYS A 41 24.94 0.13 5.91
CA LYS A 41 25.92 -0.86 5.42
C LYS A 41 26.23 -1.95 6.45
N LYS A 42 26.11 -1.65 7.75
CA LYS A 42 26.35 -2.58 8.85
C LYS A 42 25.06 -3.20 9.41
N LEU A 43 23.90 -2.68 9.01
CA LEU A 43 22.57 -3.12 9.45
C LEU A 43 21.72 -3.42 8.22
N ASP A 44 21.79 -4.65 7.72
CA ASP A 44 21.05 -5.11 6.56
C ASP A 44 19.71 -5.78 6.94
N ALA A 45 18.91 -6.11 5.93
CA ALA A 45 17.63 -6.77 6.11
C ALA A 45 17.74 -8.12 6.84
N ASN A 46 18.81 -8.87 6.58
CA ASN A 46 19.05 -10.16 7.22
C ASN A 46 19.37 -9.99 8.71
N ARG A 47 20.19 -9.00 9.07
CA ARG A 47 20.50 -8.73 10.48
C ARG A 47 19.26 -8.36 11.27
N ILE A 48 18.39 -7.50 10.73
CA ILE A 48 17.14 -7.14 11.40
C ILE A 48 16.23 -8.36 11.56
N ASP A 49 16.13 -9.22 10.55
CA ASP A 49 15.29 -10.43 10.62
C ASP A 49 15.79 -11.42 11.69
N ILE A 50 17.12 -11.60 11.81
CA ILE A 50 17.73 -12.40 12.88
C ILE A 50 17.38 -11.84 14.26
N GLU A 51 17.51 -10.51 14.46
CA GLU A 51 17.19 -9.89 15.74
C GLU A 51 15.70 -9.98 16.07
N PHE A 52 14.84 -9.79 15.06
CA PHE A 52 13.40 -9.91 15.24
C PHE A 52 13.00 -11.34 15.61
N ARG A 53 13.54 -12.34 14.91
CA ARG A 53 13.35 -13.75 15.24
C ARG A 53 13.85 -14.08 16.65
N GLY A 54 14.99 -13.52 17.04
CA GLY A 54 15.54 -13.66 18.39
C GLY A 54 14.69 -12.99 19.49
N HIS A 55 13.89 -11.98 19.15
CA HIS A 55 12.97 -11.31 20.08
C HIS A 55 11.69 -12.09 20.32
N ILE A 56 11.04 -12.56 19.25
CA ILE A 56 9.74 -13.25 19.34
C ILE A 56 9.86 -14.75 19.63
N GLY A 57 11.05 -15.32 19.39
CA GLY A 57 11.32 -16.75 19.53
C GLY A 57 10.81 -17.60 18.37
N SER A 58 10.88 -18.91 18.54
CA SER A 58 10.55 -19.88 17.48
C SER A 58 9.04 -20.10 17.29
N THR A 59 8.25 -19.88 18.33
CA THR A 59 6.82 -20.22 18.36
C THR A 59 5.94 -19.11 17.75
N LYS A 60 6.20 -17.85 18.08
CA LYS A 60 5.42 -16.72 17.59
C LYS A 60 5.86 -16.30 16.19
N ARG A 61 4.91 -15.77 15.41
CA ARG A 61 5.15 -15.30 14.03
C ARG A 61 4.93 -13.79 13.88
N ASP A 62 4.29 -13.18 14.86
CA ASP A 62 3.96 -11.77 14.91
C ASP A 62 4.18 -11.20 16.32
N VAL A 63 4.13 -9.88 16.40
CA VAL A 63 4.30 -9.12 17.64
C VAL A 63 3.24 -8.04 17.77
N ASP A 64 2.73 -7.85 18.98
CA ASP A 64 1.81 -6.77 19.32
C ASP A 64 2.59 -5.46 19.56
N PHE A 65 1.89 -4.33 19.65
CA PHE A 65 2.53 -3.03 19.89
C PHE A 65 3.47 -3.00 21.11
N PRO A 66 3.12 -3.54 22.30
CA PRO A 66 4.05 -3.57 23.44
C PRO A 66 5.31 -4.38 23.14
N GLY A 67 5.16 -5.54 22.49
CA GLY A 67 6.30 -6.36 22.10
C GLY A 67 7.16 -5.69 21.02
N PHE A 68 6.56 -4.90 20.15
CA PHE A 68 7.29 -4.07 19.17
C PHE A 68 8.10 -2.97 19.87
N VAL A 69 7.53 -2.27 20.85
CA VAL A 69 8.28 -1.27 21.64
C VAL A 69 9.47 -1.92 22.37
N SER A 70 9.26 -3.08 22.99
CA SER A 70 10.36 -3.83 23.62
C SER A 70 11.42 -4.30 22.62
N PHE A 71 11.03 -4.62 21.39
CA PHE A 71 11.98 -4.95 20.31
C PHE A 71 12.81 -3.73 19.91
N LEU A 72 12.17 -2.56 19.76
CA LEU A 72 12.83 -1.29 19.45
C LEU A 72 13.85 -0.91 20.52
N GLU A 73 13.44 -0.95 21.80
CA GLU A 73 14.27 -0.55 22.94
C GLU A 73 15.39 -1.55 23.27
N GLY A 74 15.16 -2.83 22.97
CA GLY A 74 16.09 -3.91 23.27
C GLY A 74 17.02 -4.21 22.11
N ARG A 75 16.68 -5.23 21.32
CA ARG A 75 17.58 -5.79 20.29
C ARG A 75 17.85 -4.81 19.15
N LEU A 76 16.83 -4.10 18.66
CA LEU A 76 17.01 -3.22 17.52
C LEU A 76 17.89 -2.01 17.86
N ALA A 77 17.64 -1.33 18.99
CA ALA A 77 18.47 -0.20 19.43
C ALA A 77 19.93 -0.59 19.62
N LYS A 78 20.22 -1.77 20.21
CA LYS A 78 21.61 -2.24 20.37
C LYS A 78 22.36 -2.38 19.05
N VAL A 79 21.73 -2.99 18.05
CA VAL A 79 22.38 -3.18 16.74
C VAL A 79 22.44 -1.86 15.97
N TYR A 80 21.41 -1.02 16.07
CA TYR A 80 21.40 0.30 15.45
C TYR A 80 22.47 1.23 16.05
N ALA A 81 22.62 1.23 17.38
CA ALA A 81 23.67 1.92 18.11
C ALA A 81 25.07 1.49 17.63
N ALA A 82 25.32 0.18 17.59
CA ALA A 82 26.59 -0.37 17.11
C ALA A 82 26.88 -0.06 15.63
N ALA A 83 25.84 0.00 14.79
CA ALA A 83 25.98 0.32 13.37
C ALA A 83 26.33 1.81 13.14
N ASN A 84 25.74 2.71 13.94
CA ASN A 84 25.89 4.16 13.78
C ASN A 84 26.91 4.80 14.73
N GLY A 85 27.46 4.06 15.70
CA GLY A 85 28.44 4.56 16.66
C GLY A 85 27.85 5.55 17.67
N MET A 86 26.62 5.30 18.12
CA MET A 86 25.90 6.12 19.11
C MET A 86 25.52 5.28 20.33
N GLU A 87 25.07 5.94 21.41
CA GLU A 87 24.59 5.27 22.61
C GLU A 87 23.22 4.61 22.41
N GLN A 88 22.91 3.60 23.23
CA GLN A 88 21.67 2.84 23.08
C GLN A 88 20.44 3.73 23.30
N GLU A 89 20.47 4.63 24.28
CA GLU A 89 19.37 5.54 24.61
C GLU A 89 19.10 6.53 23.47
N GLU A 90 20.15 7.06 22.83
CA GLU A 90 20.04 7.94 21.67
C GLU A 90 19.45 7.19 20.47
N ALA A 91 19.91 5.96 20.24
CA ALA A 91 19.36 5.09 19.21
C ALA A 91 17.86 4.83 19.40
N VAL A 92 17.39 4.61 20.63
CA VAL A 92 15.96 4.43 20.93
C VAL A 92 15.16 5.67 20.55
N ILE A 93 15.64 6.86 20.92
CA ILE A 93 14.97 8.12 20.63
C ILE A 93 14.90 8.34 19.12
N GLU A 94 16.00 8.11 18.40
CA GLU A 94 16.04 8.29 16.94
C GLU A 94 15.13 7.29 16.22
N LEU A 95 15.13 6.01 16.61
CA LEU A 95 14.28 4.98 16.03
C LEU A 95 12.79 5.31 16.23
N LYS A 96 12.40 5.67 17.47
CA LYS A 96 11.02 6.08 17.77
C LYS A 96 10.60 7.30 16.97
N ARG A 97 11.49 8.30 16.84
CA ARG A 97 11.23 9.51 16.04
C ARG A 97 11.02 9.17 14.57
N LYS A 98 11.92 8.39 13.96
CA LYS A 98 11.82 7.97 12.56
C LYS A 98 10.52 7.21 12.28
N ILE A 99 10.13 6.31 13.18
CA ILE A 99 8.90 5.52 12.99
C ILE A 99 7.66 6.37 13.20
N ALA A 100 7.66 7.29 14.18
CA ALA A 100 6.52 8.18 14.43
C ALA A 100 6.28 9.16 13.26
N GLU A 101 7.34 9.66 12.63
CA GLU A 101 7.26 10.57 11.48
C GLU A 101 6.94 9.83 10.15
N ALA A 102 7.20 8.53 10.09
CA ALA A 102 7.03 7.75 8.86
C ALA A 102 5.59 7.28 8.65
N SER A 103 5.25 7.07 7.38
CA SER A 103 4.00 6.44 6.93
C SER A 103 4.31 5.42 5.83
N PRO A 104 3.52 4.34 5.72
CA PRO A 104 3.78 3.30 4.73
C PRO A 104 3.67 3.86 3.29
N ALA A 105 4.73 3.69 2.50
CA ALA A 105 4.82 4.18 1.13
C ALA A 105 4.83 3.03 0.11
N ILE A 106 4.32 3.23 -1.11
CA ILE A 106 4.46 2.21 -2.17
C ILE A 106 5.79 2.44 -2.89
N HIS A 107 6.82 1.67 -2.55
CA HIS A 107 8.10 1.69 -3.27
C HIS A 107 8.00 0.87 -4.56
N GLY A 108 8.42 1.45 -5.68
CA GLY A 108 8.46 0.76 -6.98
C GLY A 108 7.10 0.38 -7.56
N GLY A 109 6.00 0.96 -7.05
CA GLY A 109 4.67 0.72 -7.57
C GLY A 109 4.53 1.20 -9.02
N THR A 110 3.83 0.42 -9.84
CA THR A 110 3.47 0.80 -11.19
C THR A 110 2.63 2.07 -11.15
N LYS A 111 3.19 3.18 -11.63
CA LYS A 111 2.46 4.43 -11.77
C LYS A 111 1.50 4.30 -12.95
N ILE A 112 0.30 4.86 -12.82
CA ILE A 112 -0.62 5.01 -13.95
C ILE A 112 0.10 5.89 -14.98
N SER A 113 0.18 5.42 -16.23
CA SER A 113 0.74 6.22 -17.32
C SER A 113 -0.16 7.44 -17.53
N SER A 114 0.36 8.63 -17.24
CA SER A 114 -0.32 9.91 -17.50
C SER A 114 0.09 10.52 -18.83
N ASP A 115 0.64 9.70 -19.74
CA ASP A 115 1.07 10.14 -21.06
C ASP A 115 -0.14 10.62 -21.89
N PRO A 116 -0.08 11.82 -22.51
CA PRO A 116 -1.18 12.37 -23.29
C PRO A 116 -1.60 11.48 -24.46
N THR A 117 -0.67 10.71 -25.03
CA THR A 117 -1.00 9.77 -26.12
C THR A 117 -1.85 8.62 -25.58
N THR A 118 -1.44 8.04 -24.46
CA THR A 118 -2.19 6.98 -23.78
C THR A 118 -3.58 7.47 -23.33
N SER A 119 -3.68 8.70 -22.82
CA SER A 119 -4.96 9.31 -22.42
C SER A 119 -5.90 9.49 -23.61
N ARG A 120 -5.39 9.96 -24.75
CA ARG A 120 -6.18 10.08 -25.99
C ARG A 120 -6.63 8.73 -26.53
N LEU A 121 -5.75 7.73 -26.52
CA LEU A 121 -6.05 6.39 -27.04
C LEU A 121 -7.03 5.61 -26.15
N THR A 122 -7.19 6.01 -24.88
CA THR A 122 -8.05 5.32 -23.90
C THR A 122 -9.33 6.11 -23.57
N ASP A 123 -9.54 7.30 -24.15
CA ASP A 123 -10.76 8.08 -23.95
C ASP A 123 -11.93 7.60 -24.83
N VAL A 124 -12.80 6.80 -24.23
CA VAL A 124 -14.03 6.27 -24.84
C VAL A 124 -15.00 7.35 -25.33
N LYS A 125 -14.91 8.60 -24.83
CA LYS A 125 -15.82 9.69 -25.26
C LYS A 125 -15.59 10.10 -26.71
N THR A 126 -14.39 9.84 -27.22
CA THR A 126 -14.01 10.12 -28.61
C THR A 126 -14.48 9.05 -29.59
N PHE A 127 -14.97 7.89 -29.10
CA PHE A 127 -15.51 6.85 -29.96
C PHE A 127 -16.83 7.28 -30.60
N THR A 128 -16.97 7.02 -31.90
CA THR A 128 -18.16 7.34 -32.69
C THR A 128 -18.86 6.08 -33.19
N GLY A 129 -20.12 6.24 -33.61
CA GLY A 129 -20.92 5.14 -34.16
C GLY A 129 -21.17 4.00 -33.16
N SER A 130 -21.27 2.78 -33.68
CA SER A 130 -21.57 1.57 -32.89
C SER A 130 -20.50 1.22 -31.85
N HIS A 131 -19.28 1.74 -31.98
CA HIS A 131 -18.22 1.52 -30.99
C HIS A 131 -18.48 2.29 -29.69
N LYS A 132 -19.19 3.42 -29.73
CA LYS A 132 -19.53 4.19 -28.53
C LYS A 132 -20.45 3.41 -27.59
N GLU A 133 -21.44 2.71 -28.14
CA GLU A 133 -22.41 1.90 -27.41
C GLU A 133 -21.77 0.68 -26.71
N ARG A 134 -20.51 0.35 -27.02
CA ARG A 134 -19.77 -0.75 -26.37
C ARG A 134 -19.24 -0.38 -25.00
N PHE A 135 -19.21 0.90 -24.63
CA PHE A 135 -18.61 1.40 -23.40
C PHE A 135 -19.57 2.32 -22.63
N ASP A 136 -19.47 2.29 -21.31
CA ASP A 136 -20.15 3.24 -20.43
C ASP A 136 -19.49 4.63 -20.56
N ALA A 137 -20.28 5.64 -20.92
CA ALA A 137 -19.79 7.01 -21.11
C ALA A 137 -19.32 7.70 -19.82
N GLN A 138 -19.78 7.24 -18.65
CA GLN A 138 -19.39 7.81 -17.34
C GLN A 138 -18.16 7.11 -16.76
N THR A 139 -18.10 5.78 -16.85
CA THR A 139 -17.04 4.98 -16.22
C THR A 139 -15.95 4.50 -17.18
N GLY A 140 -16.18 4.57 -18.49
CA GLY A 140 -15.30 4.03 -19.53
C GLY A 140 -15.23 2.51 -19.58
N LYS A 141 -15.98 1.80 -18.74
CA LYS A 141 -15.98 0.34 -18.68
C LYS A 141 -16.78 -0.24 -19.85
N GLY A 142 -16.30 -1.35 -20.41
CA GLY A 142 -17.03 -2.06 -21.47
C GLY A 142 -18.36 -2.62 -20.96
N LEU A 143 -19.44 -2.43 -21.74
CA LEU A 143 -20.80 -2.92 -21.45
C LEU A 143 -21.02 -4.39 -21.84
N GLY A 144 -19.96 -5.08 -22.26
CA GLY A 144 -19.98 -6.51 -22.58
C GLY A 144 -20.94 -6.86 -23.72
N LYS A 145 -21.81 -7.85 -23.50
CA LYS A 145 -22.82 -8.28 -24.51
C LYS A 145 -23.83 -7.17 -24.80
N ALA A 146 -24.26 -6.41 -23.79
CA ALA A 146 -25.29 -5.38 -23.95
C ALA A 146 -24.88 -4.29 -24.93
N GLY A 147 -23.60 -3.89 -24.91
CA GLY A 147 -23.07 -2.90 -25.86
C GLY A 147 -22.73 -3.43 -27.26
N ARG A 148 -22.91 -4.74 -27.52
CA ARG A 148 -22.66 -5.37 -28.83
C ARG A 148 -23.95 -5.81 -29.53
N VAL A 149 -25.11 -5.59 -28.91
CA VAL A 149 -26.41 -5.91 -29.49
C VAL A 149 -26.99 -4.63 -30.08
N ASP A 150 -27.38 -4.67 -31.35
CA ASP A 150 -28.08 -3.54 -31.95
C ASP A 150 -29.44 -3.37 -31.28
N PRO A 151 -29.74 -2.15 -30.75
CA PRO A 151 -31.05 -1.88 -30.20
C PRO A 151 -32.11 -2.02 -31.29
N LYS A 152 -33.29 -2.53 -30.92
CA LYS A 152 -34.39 -2.77 -31.85
C LYS A 152 -34.72 -1.48 -32.65
N PRO A 153 -34.95 -1.58 -33.97
CA PRO A 153 -35.29 -0.42 -34.78
C PRO A 153 -36.61 0.21 -34.33
N TYR A 154 -36.65 1.54 -34.33
CA TYR A 154 -37.83 2.34 -33.94
C TYR A 154 -38.99 2.24 -34.94
N PHE A 155 -38.65 1.95 -36.21
CA PHE A 155 -39.60 1.76 -37.28
C PHE A 155 -39.81 0.28 -37.52
N THR A 156 -40.97 -0.23 -37.08
CA THR A 156 -41.45 -1.55 -37.47
C THR A 156 -42.55 -1.37 -38.50
N THR A 157 -42.81 -2.38 -39.34
CA THR A 157 -43.92 -2.38 -40.32
C THR A 157 -45.28 -2.07 -39.68
N SER A 158 -45.40 -2.17 -38.36
CA SER A 158 -46.57 -1.87 -37.54
C SER A 158 -46.59 -0.48 -36.87
N GLY A 159 -45.63 0.41 -37.15
CA GLY A 159 -45.62 1.80 -36.65
C GLY A 159 -44.48 2.15 -35.67
N ILE A 160 -44.61 3.37 -35.09
CA ILE A 160 -43.61 4.08 -34.27
C ILE A 160 -43.57 3.53 -32.83
N SER A 161 -42.41 3.05 -32.37
CA SER A 161 -42.19 2.51 -31.02
C SER A 161 -41.59 3.55 -30.05
N THR A 162 -42.41 4.19 -29.20
CA THR A 162 -42.14 5.08 -28.03
C THR A 162 -40.81 5.87 -27.94
N PRO A 163 -40.83 7.19 -27.66
CA PRO A 163 -39.63 8.03 -27.62
C PRO A 163 -38.70 7.72 -26.43
N ARG A 164 -37.39 7.83 -26.67
CA ARG A 164 -36.31 7.60 -25.69
C ARG A 164 -36.29 8.73 -24.63
N LYS A 165 -36.21 8.38 -23.34
CA LYS A 165 -35.81 9.32 -22.26
C LYS A 165 -34.30 9.48 -22.23
#